data_AF-A0A0F9M0H9-F1
#
_entry.id   AF-A0A0F9M0H9-F1
#
_cell.length_a   1.000
_cell.length_b   1.000
_cell.length_c   1.000
_cell.angle_alpha   90.00
_cell.angle_beta   90.00
_cell.angle_gamma   90.00
#
_symmetry.space_group_name_H-M   'P 1'
#
loop_
_entity.id
_entity.type
_entity.pdbx_description
1 polymer ?
#
loop_
_entity_poly.entity_id
_entity_poly.type
_entity_poly.pdbx_seq_one_letter_code
_entity_poly.pdbx_strand_id
1 'polypeptide(L)' 'MIMGLWSEDRDPKRIGRILEKIERLWEDSPDLRFGQFIQNIFGSAIRDQPIYFKEDNEIEKLLDYLINKIK' A
#
# COMPACT_ATOMS: atom_id res chain seq x y z
N MET A 1 -26.95 1.93 4.81
CA MET A 1 -26.87 2.42 3.42
C MET A 1 -26.27 3.82 3.49
N ILE A 2 -24.98 3.98 3.23
CA ILE A 2 -24.35 5.30 3.16
C ILE A 2 -24.18 5.61 1.68
N MET A 3 -24.99 6.56 1.20
CA MET A 3 -24.89 7.16 -0.13
C MET A 3 -23.78 8.22 -0.08
N GLY A 4 -22.74 8.07 -0.89
CA GLY A 4 -21.68 9.08 -1.01
C GLY A 4 -20.64 8.69 -2.05
N LEU A 5 -20.72 9.31 -3.24
CA LEU A 5 -19.64 9.52 -4.20
C LEU A 5 -18.82 8.27 -4.57
N TRP A 6 -19.41 7.40 -5.40
CA TRP A 6 -18.61 6.48 -6.20
C TRP A 6 -17.89 7.30 -7.29
N SER A 7 -16.67 7.74 -6.99
CA SER A 7 -15.65 7.93 -8.03
C SER A 7 -15.52 6.60 -8.76
N GLU A 8 -15.53 6.60 -10.09
CA GLU A 8 -15.25 5.48 -11.01
C GLU A 8 -15.04 4.11 -10.33
N ASP A 9 -15.97 3.16 -10.56
CA ASP A 9 -15.98 1.81 -9.97
C ASP A 9 -14.56 1.26 -9.76
N ARG A 10 -14.11 1.27 -8.50
CA ARG A 10 -12.78 0.81 -8.11
C ARG A 10 -12.63 -0.66 -8.50
N ASP A 11 -11.71 -0.98 -9.40
CA ASP A 11 -11.44 -2.37 -9.84
C ASP A 11 -11.17 -3.27 -8.61
N PRO A 12 -12.03 -4.27 -8.30
CA PRO A 12 -11.82 -5.15 -7.16
C PRO A 12 -10.51 -5.93 -7.23
N LYS A 13 -9.97 -6.18 -8.44
CA LYS A 13 -8.69 -6.88 -8.62
C LYS A 13 -7.51 -6.10 -8.06
N ARG A 14 -7.65 -4.78 -7.84
CA ARG A 14 -6.61 -3.95 -7.19
C ARG A 14 -6.23 -4.46 -5.81
N ILE A 15 -7.18 -5.05 -5.08
CA ILE A 15 -6.94 -5.53 -3.70
C ILE A 15 -5.89 -6.64 -3.73
N GLY A 16 -6.08 -7.63 -4.60
CA GLY A 16 -5.12 -8.74 -4.77
C GLY A 16 -3.75 -8.23 -5.17
N ARG A 17 -3.66 -7.37 -6.21
CA ARG A 17 -2.38 -6.82 -6.67
C ARG A 17 -1.62 -6.04 -5.58
N ILE A 18 -2.32 -5.26 -4.77
CA ILE A 18 -1.70 -4.52 -3.65
C ILE A 18 -1.23 -5.49 -2.56
N LEU A 19 -2.03 -6.49 -2.21
CA LEU A 19 -1.68 -7.48 -1.20
C LEU A 19 -0.47 -8.33 -1.61
N GLU A 20 -0.39 -8.77 -2.87
CA GLU A 20 0.78 -9.50 -3.41
C GLU A 20 2.08 -8.68 -3.27
N LYS A 21 2.01 -7.36 -3.49
CA LYS A 21 3.17 -6.47 -3.32
C LYS A 21 3.55 -6.32 -1.85
N ILE A 22 2.56 -6.19 -0.97
CA ILE A 22 2.77 -6.11 0.49
C ILE A 22 3.39 -7.41 1.01
N GLU A 23 2.87 -8.56 0.60
CA GLU A 23 3.39 -9.88 0.95
C GLU A 23 4.87 -10.00 0.56
N ARG A 24 5.19 -9.72 -0.70
CA ARG A 24 6.57 -9.78 -1.20
C ARG A 24 7.54 -8.88 -0.42
N LEU A 25 7.11 -7.66 -0.10
CA LEU A 25 7.94 -6.73 0.69
C LEU A 25 8.09 -7.18 2.14
N TRP A 26 7.08 -7.86 2.69
CA TRP A 26 7.09 -8.31 4.07
C TRP A 26 7.92 -9.58 4.26
N GLU A 27 7.96 -10.46 3.25
CA GLU A 27 8.84 -11.63 3.22
C GLU A 27 10.34 -11.27 3.36
N ASP A 28 10.73 -10.06 2.94
CA ASP A 28 12.10 -9.52 3.10
C ASP A 28 12.41 -9.04 4.53
N SER A 29 11.39 -8.89 5.37
CA SER A 29 11.52 -8.45 6.76
C SER A 29 10.61 -9.27 7.70
N PRO A 30 10.82 -10.59 7.80
CA PRO A 30 9.91 -11.52 8.48
C PRO A 30 9.85 -11.30 10.00
N ASP A 31 10.85 -10.64 10.58
CA ASP A 31 10.89 -10.31 12.01
C ASP A 31 9.89 -9.20 12.39
N LEU A 32 9.43 -8.41 11.42
CA LEU A 32 8.44 -7.37 11.66
C LEU A 32 7.05 -7.99 11.76
N ARG A 33 6.30 -7.67 12.81
CA ARG A 33 4.85 -7.93 12.82
C ARG A 33 4.17 -7.04 11.79
N PHE A 34 3.04 -7.48 11.24
CA PHE A 34 2.32 -6.79 10.17
C PHE A 34 2.14 -5.29 10.41
N GLY A 35 1.67 -4.89 11.59
CA GLY A 35 1.47 -3.47 11.92
C GLY A 35 2.76 -2.65 11.93
N GLN A 36 3.88 -3.22 12.38
CA GLN A 36 5.19 -2.56 12.36
C GLN A 36 5.70 -2.43 10.92
N PHE A 37 5.53 -3.47 10.11
CA PHE A 37 5.86 -3.43 8.69
C PHE A 37 5.08 -2.32 7.97
N ILE A 38 3.75 -2.28 8.12
CA ILE A 38 2.88 -1.25 7.51
C ILE A 38 3.29 0.15 7.99
N GLN A 39 3.60 0.32 9.28
CA GLN A 39 4.10 1.59 9.80
C GLN A 39 5.47 1.97 9.23
N ASN A 40 6.36 1.02 8.98
CA ASN A 40 7.66 1.33 8.36
C ASN A 40 7.49 1.75 6.90
N ILE A 41 6.66 1.04 6.13
CA ILE A 41 6.40 1.33 4.71
C ILE A 41 5.69 2.68 4.54
N PHE A 42 4.63 2.93 5.31
CA PHE A 42 3.75 4.09 5.10
C PHE A 42 3.94 5.21 6.13
N GLY A 43 4.53 4.94 7.29
CA GLY A 43 4.79 5.96 8.31
C GLY A 43 6.09 6.74 8.07
N SER A 44 7.07 6.17 7.35
CA SER A 44 8.33 6.85 7.03
C SER A 44 8.35 7.52 5.65
N ALA A 45 7.56 7.00 4.70
CA ALA A 45 7.61 7.40 3.29
C ALA A 45 6.68 8.57 2.92
N ILE A 46 5.82 9.03 3.82
CA ILE A 46 4.76 10.00 3.48
C ILE A 46 4.87 11.24 4.35
N ARG A 47 5.77 12.14 3.95
CA ARG A 47 6.02 13.41 4.65
C ARG A 47 4.98 14.48 4.35
N ASP A 48 4.18 14.30 3.28
CA ASP A 48 3.32 15.36 2.77
C ASP A 48 1.84 15.18 3.16
N GLN A 49 1.38 13.94 3.37
CA GLN A 49 0.00 13.65 3.81
C GLN A 49 -0.14 12.24 4.41
N PRO A 50 -1.09 11.98 5.32
CA PRO A 50 -1.39 10.62 5.79
C PRO A 50 -1.72 9.61 4.66
N ILE A 51 -1.37 8.34 4.88
CA ILE A 51 -1.60 7.23 3.93
C ILE A 51 -3.06 7.11 3.45
N TYR A 52 -4.02 7.40 4.32
CA TYR A 52 -5.45 7.25 4.01
C TYR A 52 -5.98 8.28 3.00
N PHE A 53 -5.20 9.33 2.67
CA PHE A 53 -5.54 10.29 1.62
C PHE A 53 -4.99 9.91 0.25
N LYS A 54 -4.16 8.86 0.16
CA LYS A 54 -3.59 8.41 -1.10
C LYS A 54 -4.54 7.51 -1.85
N GLU A 55 -4.60 7.72 -3.16
CA GLU A 55 -5.33 6.85 -4.07
C GLU A 55 -4.60 5.51 -4.26
N ASP A 56 -5.34 4.44 -4.56
CA ASP A 56 -4.77 3.08 -4.68
C ASP A 56 -3.64 2.99 -5.70
N ASN A 57 -3.71 3.77 -6.79
CA ASN A 57 -2.66 3.82 -7.81
C ASN A 57 -1.37 4.49 -7.31
N GLU A 58 -1.45 5.45 -6.38
CA GLU A 58 -0.29 6.02 -5.70
C GLU A 58 0.35 4.99 -4.77
N ILE A 59 -0.48 4.21 -4.06
CA ILE A 59 0.00 3.12 -3.20
C ILE A 59 0.72 2.07 -4.03
N GLU A 60 0.10 1.63 -5.14
CA GLU A 60 0.66 0.61 -6.01
C GLU A 60 2.03 1.05 -6.57
N LYS A 61 2.15 2.32 -7.01
CA LYS A 61 3.42 2.91 -7.46
C LYS A 61 4.49 2.97 -6.36
N LEU A 62 4.11 3.31 -5.13
CA LEU A 62 5.04 3.33 -3.99
C LEU A 62 5.56 1.92 -3.69
N LEU A 63 4.68 0.92 -3.66
CA LEU A 63 5.07 -0.46 -3.43
C LEU A 63 5.98 -0.99 -4.54
N ASP A 64 5.67 -0.68 -5.81
CA ASP A 64 6.54 -1.02 -6.95
C ASP A 64 7.93 -0.39 -6.85
N TYR A 65 8.00 0.88 -6.43
CA TYR A 65 9.27 1.55 -6.18
C TYR A 65 10.10 0.84 -5.10
N LEU A 66 9.48 0.46 -3.98
CA LEU A 66 10.15 -0.24 -2.89
C LEU A 66 10.62 -1.64 -3.31
N ILE A 67 9.79 -2.40 -4.05
CA ILE A 67 10.16 -3.72 -4.58
C ILE A 67 11.38 -3.62 -5.48
N ASN A 68 11.45 -2.59 -6.33
CA ASN A 68 12.59 -2.38 -7.22
C ASN A 68 13.88 -2.00 -6.49
N LYS A 69 13.80 -1.53 -5.23
CA LYS A 69 14.98 -1.21 -4.41
C LYS A 69 15.56 -2.39 -3.65
N ILE A 70 14.81 -3.47 -3.51
CA ILE A 70 15.28 -4.71 -2.88
C ILE A 70 16.08 -5.57 -3.87
N LYS A 71 15.96 -5.29 -5.18
CA LYS A 71 16.83 -5.85 -6.23
C LYS A 71 18.18 -5.15 -6.26
#